data_AF-A0A2A2L6W2-F1
#
_entry.id   AF-A0A2A2L6W2-F1
#
_cell.length_a   1.000
_cell.length_b   1.000
_cell.length_c   1.000
_cell.angle_alpha   90.00
_cell.angle_beta   90.00
_cell.angle_gamma   90.00
#
_symmetry.space_group_name_H-M   'P 1'
#
loop_
_entity.id
_entity.type
_entity.pdbx_description
1 polymer ?
#
loop_
_entity_poly.entity_id
_entity_poly.type
_entity_poly.pdbx_seq_one_letter_code
_entity_poly.pdbx_strand_id
1 'polypeptide(L)'
;MNDEKKIKMKKGKSKLSGRKKERMKTKGRATTVENSESPNPFDLKHFFYPRDTDPLPRPAEQKENFRIFAEEATKAGINKLIEKFNKKVKIYQTPNNKRIAYEANKRKNRYSDIPCLDATRVVLDDKVPRGDYIHANCVKGLYSNIILTQV
;
A
#
# COMPACT_ATOMS: atom_id res chain seq x y z
N MET A 1 53.15 42.96 34.09
CA MET A 1 54.05 43.22 32.95
C MET A 1 53.54 42.33 31.82
N ASN A 2 52.49 42.73 31.08
CA ASN A 2 52.49 43.68 29.95
C ASN A 2 53.44 43.16 28.84
N ASP A 3 53.06 42.89 27.59
CA ASP A 3 52.02 43.50 26.75
C ASP A 3 51.61 42.61 25.57
N GLU A 4 50.37 42.85 25.14
CA GLU A 4 49.76 42.47 23.87
C GLU A 4 50.51 43.06 22.66
N LYS A 5 50.56 42.34 21.53
CA LYS A 5 50.74 42.96 20.19
C LYS A 5 49.64 42.54 19.22
N LYS A 6 48.66 43.45 19.13
CA LYS A 6 47.72 43.66 18.01
C LYS A 6 48.49 44.00 16.72
N ILE A 7 48.12 43.39 15.59
CA ILE A 7 48.27 43.99 14.26
C ILE A 7 46.93 43.95 13.52
N LYS A 8 46.58 45.10 12.96
CA LYS A 8 45.28 45.50 12.39
C LYS A 8 45.08 45.02 10.94
N MET A 9 43.81 44.68 10.67
CA MET A 9 43.00 44.77 9.45
C MET A 9 43.61 45.25 8.11
N LYS A 10 43.24 44.55 7.02
CA LYS A 10 42.79 45.19 5.77
C LYS A 10 41.48 44.57 5.25
N LYS A 11 40.54 45.48 4.97
CA LYS A 11 39.18 45.29 4.44
C LYS A 11 39.22 44.88 2.96
N GLY A 12 38.35 43.95 2.56
CA GLY A 12 37.89 43.77 1.18
C GLY A 12 36.37 43.76 1.15
N LYS A 13 35.75 44.92 0.92
CA LYS A 13 34.34 45.06 0.53
C LYS A 13 34.31 45.07 -1.00
N SER A 14 33.41 44.32 -1.63
CA SER A 14 32.89 44.70 -2.95
C SER A 14 31.38 44.45 -3.02
N LYS A 15 30.66 45.52 -3.30
CA LYS A 15 29.23 45.61 -3.59
C LYS A 15 29.10 46.24 -4.99
N LEU A 16 28.01 45.89 -5.68
CA LEU A 16 27.51 46.44 -6.96
C LEU A 16 28.34 46.07 -8.22
N SER A 17 27.78 45.90 -9.43
CA SER A 17 26.59 46.49 -10.03
C SER A 17 26.05 45.61 -11.16
N GLY A 18 24.77 45.78 -11.48
CA GLY A 18 24.09 45.09 -12.58
C GLY A 18 24.52 45.56 -13.97
N ARG A 19 24.34 44.68 -14.96
CA ARG A 19 24.21 45.08 -16.37
C ARG A 19 23.30 44.10 -17.12
N LYS A 20 22.14 44.64 -17.51
CA LYS A 20 21.14 44.08 -18.43
C LYS A 20 21.82 43.74 -19.76
N LYS A 21 21.67 42.51 -20.26
CA LYS A 21 21.94 42.16 -21.66
C LYS A 21 20.66 41.59 -22.26
N GLU A 22 20.16 42.29 -23.26
CA GLU A 22 19.02 41.94 -24.10
C GLU A 22 19.49 41.19 -25.35
N ARG A 23 18.55 40.52 -26.04
CA ARG A 23 18.62 39.84 -27.37
C ARG A 23 19.23 38.43 -27.37
N MET A 24 18.71 37.40 -28.05
CA MET A 24 17.80 37.30 -29.22
C MET A 24 16.83 36.09 -29.10
N LYS A 25 15.67 36.18 -29.76
CA LYS A 25 14.72 35.07 -29.98
C LYS A 25 15.35 34.01 -30.90
N THR A 26 15.44 32.77 -30.43
CA THR A 26 15.54 31.57 -31.28
C THR A 26 14.34 30.67 -31.01
N LYS A 27 13.57 30.40 -32.07
CA LYS A 27 12.39 29.51 -32.06
C LYS A 27 12.87 28.07 -31.84
N GLY A 28 12.82 27.59 -30.59
CA GLY A 28 12.97 26.18 -30.23
C GLY A 28 11.60 25.53 -30.12
N ARG A 29 11.35 24.51 -30.94
CA ARG A 29 10.17 23.65 -30.97
C ARG A 29 9.95 23.03 -29.58
N ALA A 30 8.80 23.30 -28.95
CA ALA A 30 8.41 22.67 -27.70
C ALA A 30 8.11 21.19 -27.95
N THR A 31 9.02 20.30 -27.56
CA THR A 31 8.68 18.91 -27.26
C THR A 31 8.25 18.85 -25.81
N THR A 32 6.95 18.75 -25.59
CA THR A 32 6.37 18.31 -24.32
C THR A 32 6.87 16.90 -24.06
N VAL A 33 7.82 16.76 -23.15
CA VAL A 33 8.18 15.48 -22.55
C VAL A 33 7.05 15.17 -21.58
N GLU A 34 6.16 14.26 -21.97
CA GLU A 34 5.19 13.69 -21.06
C GLU A 34 5.97 12.89 -20.00
N ASN A 35 6.13 13.49 -18.82
CA ASN A 35 6.54 12.78 -17.63
C ASN A 35 5.45 11.76 -17.31
N SER A 36 5.65 10.52 -17.74
CA SER A 36 4.91 9.36 -17.21
C SER A 36 5.48 9.05 -15.83
N GLU A 37 5.12 9.87 -14.84
CA GLU A 37 5.25 9.46 -13.45
C GLU A 37 4.37 8.21 -13.27
N SER A 38 5.01 7.10 -12.90
CA SER A 38 4.29 5.89 -12.54
C SER A 38 3.32 6.23 -11.39
N PRO A 39 2.02 5.87 -11.51
CA PRO A 39 1.04 6.23 -10.50
C PRO A 39 1.48 5.73 -9.13
N ASN A 40 1.45 6.61 -8.13
CA ASN A 40 1.76 6.26 -6.75
C ASN A 40 0.82 5.12 -6.31
N PRO A 41 1.33 3.92 -5.95
CA PRO A 41 0.50 2.79 -5.57
C PRO A 41 -0.30 3.00 -4.27
N PHE A 42 -0.02 4.09 -3.54
CA PHE A 42 -0.71 4.49 -2.32
C PHE A 42 -1.67 5.68 -2.51
N ASP A 43 -1.92 6.14 -3.74
CA ASP A 43 -2.94 7.16 -3.96
C ASP A 43 -4.35 6.56 -3.73
N LEU A 44 -4.90 6.86 -2.55
CA LEU A 44 -6.25 6.45 -2.14
C LEU A 44 -7.34 6.94 -3.09
N LYS A 45 -7.09 7.97 -3.92
CA LYS A 45 -8.06 8.45 -4.92
C LYS A 45 -8.36 7.39 -5.99
N HIS A 46 -7.46 6.44 -6.22
CA HIS A 46 -7.73 5.27 -7.07
C HIS A 46 -8.51 4.16 -6.38
N PHE A 47 -8.86 4.28 -5.10
CA PHE A 47 -9.71 3.30 -4.42
C PHE A 47 -11.14 3.79 -4.24
N PHE A 48 -11.37 5.11 -4.29
CA PHE A 48 -12.68 5.74 -4.16
C PHE A 48 -13.18 6.22 -5.51
N TYR A 49 -13.85 5.33 -6.23
CA TYR A 49 -14.53 5.69 -7.47
C TYR A 49 -15.93 6.22 -7.16
N PRO A 50 -16.42 7.22 -7.92
CA PRO A 50 -17.83 7.59 -7.89
C PRO A 50 -18.73 6.34 -7.97
N ARG A 51 -19.82 6.35 -7.21
CA ARG A 51 -20.71 5.19 -7.01
C ARG A 51 -21.21 4.57 -8.34
N ASP A 52 -21.24 5.37 -9.40
CA ASP A 52 -21.80 5.03 -10.72
C ASP A 52 -20.73 4.79 -11.79
N THR A 53 -19.44 4.92 -11.46
CA THR A 53 -18.35 4.62 -12.38
C THR A 53 -17.73 3.30 -12.00
N ASP A 54 -17.69 2.34 -12.93
CA ASP A 54 -16.97 1.09 -12.74
C ASP A 54 -15.47 1.40 -12.59
N PRO A 55 -14.89 1.22 -11.38
CA PRO A 55 -13.50 1.50 -11.07
C PRO A 55 -12.45 1.03 -12.06
N LEU A 56 -12.74 -0.14 -12.60
CA LEU A 56 -11.82 -0.98 -13.33
C LEU A 56 -12.62 -1.50 -14.52
N PRO A 57 -12.12 -1.37 -15.75
CA PRO A 57 -12.75 -2.00 -16.90
C PRO A 57 -12.69 -3.52 -16.71
N ARG A 58 -13.70 -4.07 -16.06
CA ARG A 58 -13.83 -5.51 -15.88
C ARG A 58 -14.07 -6.15 -17.25
N PRO A 59 -13.35 -7.24 -17.60
CA PRO A 59 -13.63 -7.98 -18.81
C PRO A 59 -15.11 -8.39 -18.89
N ALA A 60 -15.65 -8.48 -20.11
CA ALA A 60 -17.05 -8.86 -20.33
C ALA A 60 -17.40 -10.18 -19.64
N GLU A 61 -16.49 -11.15 -19.67
CA GLU A 61 -16.61 -12.43 -18.97
C GLU A 61 -16.79 -12.27 -17.45
N GLN A 62 -15.99 -11.41 -16.81
CA GLN A 62 -16.12 -11.17 -15.38
C GLN A 62 -17.46 -10.50 -15.03
N LYS A 63 -17.93 -9.58 -15.87
CA LYS A 63 -19.25 -8.95 -15.70
C LYS A 63 -20.38 -9.97 -15.82
N GLU A 64 -20.30 -10.88 -16.78
CA GLU A 64 -21.31 -11.95 -16.93
C GLU A 64 -21.28 -12.93 -15.75
N ASN A 65 -20.09 -13.31 -15.28
CA ASN A 65 -19.96 -14.16 -14.08
C ASN A 65 -20.59 -13.51 -12.84
N PHE A 66 -20.42 -12.20 -12.67
CA PHE A 66 -21.09 -11.47 -11.58
C PHE A 66 -22.61 -11.42 -11.76
N ARG A 67 -23.09 -11.24 -12.99
CA ARG A 67 -24.52 -11.26 -13.29
C ARG A 67 -25.14 -12.62 -12.95
N ILE A 68 -24.53 -13.71 -13.44
CA ILE A 68 -24.94 -15.09 -13.16
C ILE A 68 -24.95 -15.33 -11.65
N PHE A 69 -23.89 -14.96 -10.94
CA PHE A 69 -23.82 -15.12 -9.49
C PHE A 69 -24.94 -14.34 -8.77
N ALA A 70 -25.17 -13.08 -9.14
CA ALA A 70 -26.21 -12.25 -8.52
C ALA A 70 -27.61 -12.83 -8.75
N GLU A 71 -27.91 -13.29 -9.97
CA GLU A 71 -29.17 -13.95 -10.30
C GLU A 71 -29.35 -15.25 -9.52
N GLU A 72 -28.32 -16.10 -9.47
CA GLU A 72 -28.36 -17.36 -8.71
C GLU A 72 -28.52 -17.13 -7.21
N ALA A 73 -27.78 -16.17 -6.64
CA ALA A 73 -27.83 -15.86 -5.21
C ALA A 73 -29.20 -15.31 -4.82
N THR A 74 -29.76 -14.42 -5.63
CA THR A 74 -31.09 -13.82 -5.40
C THR A 74 -32.19 -14.88 -5.53
N LYS A 75 -32.13 -15.71 -6.57
CA LYS A 75 -33.09 -16.80 -6.79
C LYS A 75 -33.00 -17.90 -5.73
N ALA A 76 -31.81 -18.16 -5.22
CA ALA A 76 -31.61 -19.18 -4.19
C ALA A 76 -32.27 -18.78 -2.85
N GLY A 77 -32.28 -17.50 -2.52
CA GLY A 77 -32.77 -16.98 -1.26
C GLY A 77 -31.84 -17.29 -0.08
N ILE A 78 -32.13 -16.67 1.07
CA ILE A 78 -31.25 -16.66 2.25
C ILE A 78 -30.95 -18.08 2.77
N ASN A 79 -31.96 -18.95 2.84
CA ASN A 79 -31.80 -20.30 3.40
C ASN A 79 -30.77 -21.14 2.62
N LYS A 80 -30.80 -21.07 1.29
CA LYS A 80 -29.83 -21.78 0.44
C LYS A 80 -28.43 -21.17 0.53
N LEU A 81 -28.32 -19.85 0.72
CA LEU A 81 -27.02 -19.19 0.94
C LEU A 81 -26.41 -19.64 2.28
N ILE A 82 -27.20 -19.71 3.35
CA ILE A 82 -26.78 -20.23 4.65
C ILE A 82 -26.31 -21.69 4.50
N GLU A 83 -27.05 -22.52 3.76
CA GLU A 83 -26.66 -23.90 3.50
C GLU A 83 -25.33 -23.99 2.75
N LYS A 84 -25.13 -23.19 1.68
CA LYS A 84 -23.86 -23.11 0.94
C LYS A 84 -22.70 -22.70 1.85
N PHE A 85 -22.90 -21.70 2.70
CA PHE A 85 -21.89 -21.25 3.67
C PHE A 85 -21.53 -22.36 4.65
N ASN A 86 -22.52 -22.98 5.27
CA ASN A 86 -22.31 -24.04 6.26
C ASN A 86 -21.61 -25.28 5.66
N LYS A 87 -21.95 -25.66 4.43
CA LYS A 87 -21.39 -26.84 3.75
C LYS A 87 -20.01 -26.63 3.15
N LYS A 88 -19.67 -25.41 2.71
CA LYS A 88 -18.43 -25.17 1.95
C LYS A 88 -17.46 -24.23 2.63
N VAL A 89 -17.94 -23.16 3.28
CA VAL A 89 -17.10 -22.09 3.80
C VAL A 89 -16.75 -22.34 5.26
N LYS A 90 -17.75 -22.61 6.10
CA LYS A 90 -17.58 -22.79 7.55
C LYS A 90 -16.63 -23.94 7.91
N ILE A 91 -16.69 -25.02 7.14
CA ILE A 91 -15.87 -26.22 7.38
C ILE A 91 -14.53 -26.20 6.66
N TYR A 92 -14.26 -25.15 5.87
CA TYR A 92 -13.04 -25.07 5.08
C TYR A 92 -11.82 -24.99 6.00
N GLN A 93 -10.86 -25.88 5.76
CA GLN A 93 -9.55 -25.86 6.40
C GLN A 93 -8.48 -25.73 5.33
N THR A 94 -7.53 -24.82 5.55
CA THR A 94 -6.38 -24.69 4.65
C THR A 94 -5.47 -25.92 4.76
N PRO A 95 -4.85 -26.38 3.65
CA PRO A 95 -3.92 -27.51 3.66
C PRO A 95 -2.72 -27.36 4.60
N ASN A 96 -2.36 -26.12 4.98
CA ASN A 96 -1.26 -25.81 5.91
C ASN A 96 -1.75 -24.94 7.06
N ASN A 97 -2.34 -25.57 8.08
CA ASN A 97 -3.02 -24.91 9.19
C ASN A 97 -2.15 -24.77 10.48
N LYS A 98 -0.82 -24.87 10.37
CA LYS A 98 0.11 -24.70 11.50
C LYS A 98 0.01 -23.28 12.10
N ARG A 99 0.18 -23.18 13.42
CA ARG A 99 -0.01 -21.97 14.25
C ARG A 99 1.10 -21.78 15.27
N ILE A 100 2.31 -22.27 14.99
CA ILE A 100 3.43 -22.29 15.92
C ILE A 100 3.81 -20.87 16.36
N ALA A 101 3.92 -19.94 15.40
CA ALA A 101 4.29 -18.56 15.71
C ALA A 101 3.17 -17.85 16.51
N TYR A 102 1.91 -18.17 16.21
CA TYR A 102 0.74 -17.68 16.94
C TYR A 102 0.74 -18.13 18.41
N GLU A 103 0.97 -19.42 18.67
CA GLU A 103 1.01 -19.97 20.03
C GLU A 103 2.21 -19.46 20.83
N ALA A 104 3.35 -19.20 20.19
CA ALA A 104 4.54 -18.64 20.84
C ALA A 104 4.38 -17.14 21.20
N ASN A 105 3.47 -16.42 20.53
CA ASN A 105 3.32 -14.96 20.65
C ASN A 105 1.95 -14.52 21.20
N LYS A 106 1.32 -15.31 22.09
CA LYS A 106 -0.03 -15.04 22.64
C LYS A 106 -0.26 -13.59 23.10
N ARG A 107 0.73 -12.97 23.72
CA ARG A 107 0.63 -11.57 24.21
C ARG A 107 0.51 -10.52 23.11
N LYS A 108 0.88 -10.84 21.86
CA LYS A 108 0.76 -9.97 20.69
C LYS A 108 -0.57 -10.17 19.95
N ASN A 109 -1.40 -11.12 20.36
CA ASN A 109 -2.69 -11.43 19.74
C ASN A 109 -3.81 -10.73 20.50
N ARG A 110 -4.69 -10.00 19.81
CA ARG A 110 -5.85 -9.35 20.40
C ARG A 110 -6.92 -10.36 20.79
N TYR A 111 -7.07 -11.42 20.00
CA TYR A 111 -8.08 -12.47 20.20
C TYR A 111 -7.41 -13.84 20.25
N SER A 112 -7.74 -14.64 21.26
CA SER A 112 -7.16 -15.97 21.51
C SER A 112 -7.79 -17.08 20.66
N ASP A 113 -8.91 -16.79 20.01
CA ASP A 113 -9.69 -17.72 19.19
C ASP A 113 -9.56 -17.42 17.68
N ILE A 114 -8.89 -16.33 17.31
CA ILE A 114 -8.58 -15.98 15.92
C ILE A 114 -7.11 -16.34 15.65
N PRO A 115 -6.83 -17.43 14.91
CA PRO A 115 -5.47 -17.89 14.68
C PRO A 115 -4.79 -17.15 13.53
N CYS A 116 -3.47 -17.00 13.64
CA CYS A 116 -2.60 -16.66 12.50
C CYS A 116 -1.88 -17.91 12.00
N LEU A 117 -1.96 -18.12 10.70
CA LEU A 117 -1.43 -19.31 10.04
C LEU A 117 0.02 -19.11 9.65
N ASP A 118 0.91 -20.04 10.03
CA ASP A 118 2.35 -19.91 9.74
C ASP A 118 2.64 -19.85 8.24
N ALA A 119 1.86 -20.57 7.43
CA ALA A 119 2.10 -20.72 5.99
C ALA A 119 1.99 -19.41 5.20
N THR A 120 1.23 -18.44 5.70
CA THR A 120 1.01 -17.15 5.03
C THR A 120 1.23 -15.97 5.95
N ARG A 121 1.84 -16.16 7.13
CA ARG A 121 2.06 -15.06 8.08
C ARG A 121 3.00 -14.02 7.50
N VAL A 122 2.82 -12.77 7.89
CA VAL A 122 3.82 -11.73 7.64
C VAL A 122 4.99 -11.94 8.60
N VAL A 123 6.20 -11.94 8.05
CA VAL A 123 7.47 -12.04 8.79
C VAL A 123 8.09 -10.65 8.81
N LEU A 124 8.24 -10.06 9.99
CA LEU A 124 8.91 -8.77 10.14
C LEU A 124 10.43 -8.96 10.06
N ASP A 125 11.09 -8.14 9.25
CA ASP A 125 12.55 -8.07 9.13
C ASP A 125 13.00 -6.61 9.21
N ASP A 126 12.67 -5.95 10.32
CA ASP A 126 13.05 -4.55 10.58
C ASP A 126 14.48 -4.42 11.13
N LYS A 127 15.23 -5.53 11.19
CA LYS A 127 16.58 -5.62 11.80
C LYS A 127 16.64 -5.18 13.26
N VAL A 128 15.50 -5.14 13.97
CA VAL A 128 15.43 -4.82 15.40
C VAL A 128 15.23 -6.10 16.21
N PRO A 129 15.89 -6.28 17.37
CA PRO A 129 15.75 -7.49 18.19
C PRO A 129 14.43 -7.52 18.99
N ARG A 130 13.28 -7.41 18.31
CA ARG A 130 11.92 -7.47 18.90
C ARG A 130 11.10 -8.68 18.41
N GLY A 131 11.72 -9.52 17.58
CA GLY A 131 11.12 -10.70 16.95
C GLY A 131 10.41 -10.38 15.64
N ASP A 132 10.09 -11.43 14.90
CA ASP A 132 9.57 -11.37 13.52
C ASP A 132 8.03 -11.43 13.43
N TYR A 133 7.35 -11.43 14.58
CA TYR A 133 5.92 -11.72 14.67
C TYR A 133 5.04 -10.48 14.72
N ILE A 134 4.08 -10.44 13.80
CA ILE A 134 2.86 -9.63 13.83
C ILE A 134 1.66 -10.54 13.54
N HIS A 135 0.50 -10.25 14.15
CA HIS A 135 -0.73 -11.02 13.92
C HIS A 135 -1.35 -10.63 12.56
N ALA A 136 -0.74 -11.10 11.47
CA ALA A 136 -1.13 -10.77 10.11
C ALA A 136 -0.83 -11.91 9.12
N ASN A 137 -1.67 -12.04 8.10
CA ASN A 137 -1.49 -12.99 7.00
C ASN A 137 -1.56 -12.28 5.64
N CYS A 138 -0.69 -12.69 4.70
CA CYS A 138 -0.77 -12.32 3.30
C CYS A 138 -1.88 -13.13 2.62
N VAL A 139 -2.80 -12.45 1.95
CA VAL A 139 -3.88 -13.05 1.18
C VAL A 139 -3.75 -12.60 -0.28
N LYS A 140 -3.93 -13.53 -1.21
CA LYS A 140 -3.91 -13.24 -2.64
C LYS A 140 -5.17 -12.48 -3.02
N GLY A 141 -5.03 -11.21 -3.40
CA GLY A 141 -6.08 -10.45 -4.06
C GLY A 141 -6.04 -10.63 -5.57
N LEU A 142 -6.92 -9.91 -6.28
CA LEU A 142 -7.01 -9.99 -7.75
C LEU A 142 -5.79 -9.39 -8.46
N TYR A 143 -5.29 -8.26 -7.97
CA TYR A 143 -4.18 -7.52 -8.60
C TYR A 143 -2.94 -7.43 -7.71
N SER A 144 -3.09 -7.64 -6.40
CA SER A 144 -2.01 -7.54 -5.44
C SER A 144 -2.28 -8.43 -4.24
N ASN A 145 -1.22 -8.79 -3.52
CA ASN A 145 -1.35 -9.41 -2.21
C ASN A 145 -1.80 -8.34 -1.21
N ILE A 146 -2.77 -8.68 -0.38
CA ILE A 146 -3.27 -7.84 0.71
C ILE A 146 -2.83 -8.42 2.04
N ILE A 147 -2.55 -7.56 3.01
CA ILE A 147 -2.25 -7.95 4.38
C ILE A 147 -3.53 -7.81 5.20
N LEU A 148 -4.00 -8.91 5.78
CA LEU A 148 -5.09 -8.89 6.75
C LEU A 148 -4.49 -9.01 8.15
N THR A 149 -4.82 -8.07 9.03
CA THR A 149 -4.29 -7.99 10.39
C THR A 149 -5.36 -7.50 11.37
N GLN A 150 -5.15 -7.76 12.66
CA GLN A 150 -5.94 -7.18 13.73
C GLN A 150 -5.63 -5.68 13.92
N VAL A 151 -6.56 -4.93 14.50
CA VAL A 151 -6.34 -3.54 14.98
C VAL A 151 -5.49 -3.55 16.24
#